data_AF-A0A1L5NWF5-F1
#
_entry.id   AF-A0A1L5NWF5-F1
#
_cell.length_a   1.000
_cell.length_b   1.000
_cell.length_c   1.000
_cell.angle_alpha   90.00
_cell.angle_beta   90.00
_cell.angle_gamma   90.00
#
_symmetry.space_group_name_H-M   'P 1'
#
loop_
_entity.id
_entity.type
_entity.pdbx_description
1 polymer ?
#
loop_
_entity_poly.entity_id
_entity_poly.type
_entity_poly.pdbx_seq_one_letter_code
_entity_poly.pdbx_strand_id
1 'polypeptide(L)'
;MTLVDTNILLDVVTDDPAWADCSIAQLEAASLDGPLLINDTVYAELAVRYDRIEELEAFLDEAGLEMTAMPRAALFPCRQDIYAVSPRRRIKDWRIARLFHRCPCSG
;
A
#
# COMPACT_ATOMS: atom_id res chain seq x y z
N MET A 1 -4.01 14.28 -0.84
CA MET A 1 -4.85 13.07 -1.00
C MET A 1 -3.99 11.99 -1.59
N THR A 2 -3.74 10.93 -0.83
CA THR A 2 -2.75 9.89 -1.17
C THR A 2 -3.39 8.52 -0.99
N LEU A 3 -3.34 7.66 -2.01
CA LEU A 3 -3.79 6.27 -1.90
C LEU A 3 -2.64 5.42 -1.35
N VAL A 4 -2.89 4.70 -0.25
CA VAL A 4 -1.92 3.87 0.45
C VAL A 4 -2.10 2.41 0.03
N ASP A 5 -0.99 1.73 -0.26
CA ASP A 5 -0.95 0.32 -0.65
C ASP A 5 -0.82 -0.59 0.58
N THR A 6 -1.30 -1.83 0.47
CA THR A 6 -1.24 -2.82 1.55
C THR A 6 0.20 -3.04 2.04
N ASN A 7 1.21 -3.04 1.17
CA ASN A 7 2.59 -3.31 1.60
C ASN A 7 3.08 -2.33 2.66
N ILE A 8 2.80 -1.03 2.50
CA ILE A 8 3.15 0.01 3.48
C ILE A 8 2.47 -0.25 4.82
N LEU A 9 1.19 -0.62 4.79
CA LEU A 9 0.41 -0.91 5.99
C LEU A 9 0.85 -2.21 6.66
N LEU A 10 1.28 -3.20 5.88
CA LEU A 10 1.83 -4.45 6.40
C LEU A 10 3.13 -4.23 7.15
N ASP A 11 4.02 -3.38 6.64
CA ASP A 11 5.27 -3.05 7.33
C ASP A 11 4.98 -2.50 8.74
N VAL A 12 3.98 -1.62 8.86
CA VAL A 12 3.56 -1.03 10.15
C VAL A 12 2.89 -2.06 11.05
N VAL A 13 1.90 -2.80 10.54
CA VAL A 13 1.14 -3.78 11.34
C VAL A 13 2.03 -4.93 11.83
N THR A 14 3.06 -5.29 11.07
CA THR A 14 4.00 -6.36 11.46
C THR A 14 5.20 -5.88 12.24
N ASP A 15 5.35 -4.57 12.45
CA ASP A 15 6.56 -3.97 13.02
C ASP A 15 7.81 -4.47 12.29
N ASP A 16 7.79 -4.40 10.95
CA ASP A 16 8.90 -4.89 10.14
C ASP A 16 10.18 -4.09 10.48
N PRO A 17 11.24 -4.74 10.97
CA PRO A 17 12.42 -4.05 11.49
C PRO A 17 13.23 -3.31 10.43
N ALA A 18 12.99 -3.55 9.14
CA ALA A 18 13.65 -2.86 8.05
C ALA A 18 12.79 -1.74 7.45
N TRP A 19 11.45 -1.84 7.53
CA TRP A 19 10.55 -0.98 6.76
C TRP A 19 9.55 -0.19 7.59
N ALA A 20 9.21 -0.62 8.82
CA ALA A 20 8.19 0.04 9.65
C ALA A 20 8.47 1.53 9.84
N ASP A 21 9.69 1.90 10.23
CA ASP A 21 10.09 3.31 10.40
C ASP A 21 9.99 4.12 9.09
N CYS A 22 10.31 3.50 7.93
CA CYS A 22 10.15 4.14 6.60
C CYS A 22 8.68 4.39 6.29
N SER A 23 7.87 3.35 6.47
CA SER A 23 6.45 3.39 6.18
C SER A 23 5.75 4.41 7.07
N ILE A 24 6.04 4.45 8.37
CA ILE A 24 5.52 5.47 9.30
C ILE A 24 5.91 6.88 8.84
N ALA A 25 7.19 7.14 8.59
CA ALA A 25 7.65 8.48 8.20
C ALA A 25 7.01 8.97 6.89
N GLN A 26 6.78 8.06 5.94
CA GLN A 26 6.09 8.40 4.68
C GLN A 26 4.60 8.65 4.88
N LEU A 27 3.93 7.86 5.73
CA LEU A 27 2.52 8.08 6.08
C LEU A 27 2.35 9.41 6.80
N GLU A 28 3.22 9.73 7.75
CA GLU A 28 3.24 11.02 8.44
C GLU A 28 3.41 12.18 7.44
N ALA A 29 4.43 12.10 6.58
CA ALA A 29 4.67 13.13 5.57
C ALA A 29 3.47 13.31 4.62
N ALA A 30 2.89 12.20 4.13
CA ALA A 30 1.74 12.24 3.24
C ALA A 30 0.47 12.77 3.93
N SER A 31 0.31 12.53 5.24
CA SER A 31 -0.82 13.03 6.03
C SER A 31 -0.82 14.56 6.15
N LEU A 32 0.36 15.19 6.09
CA LEU A 32 0.50 16.65 6.08
C LEU A 32 -0.05 17.27 4.78
N ASP A 33 0.02 16.53 3.67
CA ASP A 33 -0.41 16.98 2.35
C ASP A 33 -1.90 16.67 2.05
N GLY A 34 -2.59 15.96 2.95
CA GLY A 34 -4.02 15.71 2.90
C GLY A 34 -4.39 14.27 3.30
N PRO A 35 -5.63 13.83 3.00
CA PRO A 35 -6.13 12.56 3.52
C PRO A 35 -5.39 11.38 2.92
N LEU A 36 -5.24 10.33 3.74
CA LEU A 36 -4.72 9.03 3.36
C LEU A 36 -5.89 8.11 3.06
N LEU A 37 -5.91 7.52 1.87
CA LEU A 37 -6.99 6.67 1.42
C LEU A 37 -6.56 5.21 1.31
N ILE A 38 -7.48 4.30 1.54
CA ILE A 38 -7.39 2.91 1.11
C ILE A 38 -8.59 2.54 0.25
N ASN A 39 -8.44 1.53 -0.60
CA ASN A 39 -9.53 1.01 -1.41
C ASN A 39 -10.04 -0.35 -0.91
N ASP A 40 -11.13 -0.83 -1.52
CA ASP A 40 -11.75 -2.12 -1.18
C ASP A 40 -10.78 -3.32 -1.27
N THR A 41 -9.77 -3.26 -2.16
CA THR A 41 -8.76 -4.32 -2.31
C THR A 41 -7.76 -4.31 -1.17
N VAL A 42 -7.24 -3.14 -0.81
CA VAL A 42 -6.31 -2.97 0.33
C VAL A 42 -6.99 -3.38 1.63
N TYR A 43 -8.25 -2.98 1.82
CA TYR A 43 -9.06 -3.41 2.95
C TYR A 43 -9.18 -4.94 3.03
N ALA A 44 -9.52 -5.59 1.92
CA ALA A 44 -9.68 -7.04 1.87
C ALA A 44 -8.37 -7.79 2.14
N GLU A 45 -7.23 -7.27 1.68
CA GLU A 45 -5.91 -7.85 1.95
C GLU A 45 -5.50 -7.73 3.42
N LEU A 46 -5.76 -6.58 4.04
CA LEU A 46 -5.51 -6.37 5.47
C LEU A 46 -6.41 -7.25 6.35
N ALA A 47 -7.68 -7.42 5.98
CA ALA A 47 -8.66 -8.20 6.74
C ALA A 47 -8.22 -9.65 6.99
N VAL A 48 -7.38 -10.23 6.13
CA VAL A 48 -6.84 -11.59 6.32
C VAL A 48 -6.01 -11.73 7.61
N ARG A 49 -5.49 -10.62 8.16
CA ARG A 49 -4.63 -10.61 9.35
C ARG A 49 -5.38 -10.41 10.67
N TYR A 50 -6.67 -10.07 10.61
CA TYR A 50 -7.46 -9.78 11.79
C TYR A 50 -8.52 -10.86 11.96
N ASP A 51 -8.69 -11.33 13.21
CA ASP A 51 -9.73 -12.31 13.52
C ASP A 51 -11.14 -11.67 13.53
N ARG A 52 -11.18 -10.35 13.69
CA ARG A 52 -12.40 -9.56 13.85
C ARG A 52 -12.37 -8.28 13.02
N ILE A 53 -13.52 -7.92 12.46
CA ILE A 53 -13.68 -6.66 11.72
C ILE A 53 -13.39 -5.45 12.61
N GLU A 54 -13.77 -5.47 13.89
CA GLU A 54 -13.58 -4.34 14.79
C GLU A 54 -12.10 -4.03 15.08
N GLU A 55 -11.23 -5.03 15.02
CA GLU A 55 -9.78 -4.83 15.20
C GLU A 55 -9.17 -4.14 13.98
N LEU A 56 -9.60 -4.52 12.77
CA LEU A 56 -9.19 -3.85 11.55
C LEU A 56 -9.71 -2.40 11.52
N GLU A 57 -11.00 -2.18 11.79
CA GLU A 57 -11.58 -0.83 11.81
C GLU A 57 -10.88 0.06 12.83
N ALA A 58 -10.57 -0.46 14.03
CA ALA A 58 -9.82 0.30 15.04
C ALA A 58 -8.42 0.70 14.55
N PHE A 59 -7.72 -0.20 13.85
CA PHE A 59 -6.43 0.11 13.24
C PHE A 59 -6.54 1.20 12.16
N LEU A 60 -7.55 1.12 11.29
CA LEU A 60 -7.76 2.11 10.23
C LEU A 60 -8.09 3.50 10.82
N ASP A 61 -8.93 3.53 11.85
CA ASP A 61 -9.28 4.75 12.58
C ASP A 61 -8.07 5.36 13.28
N GLU A 62 -7.25 4.54 13.97
CA GLU A 62 -6.03 4.98 14.64
C GLU A 62 -4.99 5.53 13.65
N ALA A 63 -4.87 4.88 12.49
CA ALA A 63 -3.98 5.31 11.41
C ALA A 63 -4.53 6.51 10.60
N GLY A 64 -5.76 6.95 10.84
CA GLY A 64 -6.40 8.04 10.10
C GLY A 64 -6.62 7.73 8.62
N LEU A 65 -6.86 6.46 8.29
CA LEU A 65 -7.06 5.99 6.92
C LEU A 65 -8.53 6.06 6.53
N GLU A 66 -8.84 6.75 5.43
CA GLU A 66 -10.19 6.84 4.91
C GLU A 66 -10.46 5.78 3.83
N MET A 67 -11.54 5.02 3.98
CA MET A 67 -11.96 4.07 2.97
C MET A 67 -12.63 4.77 1.79
N THR A 68 -12.13 4.52 0.58
CA THR A 68 -12.74 4.99 -0.66
C THR A 68 -13.12 3.83 -1.56
N ALA A 69 -14.39 3.80 -1.99
CA ALA A 69 -14.85 2.77 -2.91
C ALA A 69 -14.17 2.93 -4.27
N MET A 70 -13.61 1.85 -4.81
CA MET A 70 -12.95 1.92 -6.11
C MET A 70 -13.98 1.97 -7.23
N PRO A 71 -14.11 3.09 -7.97
CA PRO A 71 -15.14 3.20 -8.99
C PRO A 71 -14.82 2.23 -10.14
N ARG A 72 -15.85 1.55 -10.66
CA ARG A 72 -15.70 0.60 -11.79
C ARG A 72 -15.00 1.23 -13.01
N ALA A 73 -15.17 2.53 -13.20
CA ALA A 73 -14.51 3.29 -14.26
C ALA A 73 -12.98 3.37 -14.10
N ALA A 74 -12.44 3.30 -12.88
CA ALA A 74 -10.99 3.28 -12.63
C ALA A 74 -10.37 1.90 -12.85
N LEU A 75 -11.15 0.82 -12.70
CA LEU A 75 -10.70 -0.55 -12.91
C LEU A 75 -10.40 -0.86 -14.39
N PHE A 76 -11.15 -0.25 -15.31
CA PHE A 76 -11.03 -0.53 -16.73
C PHE A 76 -9.70 -0.03 -17.34
N PRO A 77 -9.22 1.20 -17.06
CA PRO A 77 -7.88 1.64 -17.44
C PRO A 77 -6.77 0.81 -16.78
N CYS A 78 -6.90 0.45 -15.51
CA CYS A 78 -5.91 -0.37 -14.78
C CYS A 78 -5.62 -1.68 -15.52
N ARG A 79 -6.67 -2.32 -16.05
CA ARG A 79 -6.53 -3.50 -16.92
C ARG A 79 -5.62 -3.23 -18.12
N GLN A 80 -5.83 -2.12 -18.83
CA GLN A 80 -5.11 -1.82 -20.06
C GLN A 80 -3.61 -1.62 -19.81
N ASP A 81 -3.27 -1.00 -18.68
CA ASP A 81 -1.88 -0.87 -18.22
C ASP A 81 -1.29 -2.24 -17.86
N ILE A 82 -2.03 -3.12 -17.17
CA ILE A 82 -1.60 -4.50 -16.87
C ILE A 82 -1.29 -5.30 -18.15
N TYR A 83 -2.11 -5.17 -19.20
CA TYR A 83 -1.81 -5.83 -20.49
C TYR A 83 -0.67 -5.14 -21.25
N ALA A 84 -0.49 -3.83 -21.09
CA ALA A 84 0.62 -3.11 -21.72
C ALA A 84 1.99 -3.50 -21.13
N VAL A 85 2.07 -3.90 -19.85
CA VAL A 85 3.31 -4.40 -19.22
C VAL A 85 3.57 -5.91 -19.39
N SER A 86 2.69 -6.66 -20.08
CA SER A 86 2.84 -8.13 -20.17
C SER A 86 3.19 -8.65 -21.58
N PRO A 87 4.47 -9.01 -21.79
CA PRO A 87 4.74 -10.27 -22.47
C PRO A 87 5.79 -11.05 -21.69
N ARG A 88 5.38 -12.01 -20.83
CA ARG A 88 6.23 -13.04 -20.19
C ARG A 88 7.70 -12.63 -19.97
N ARG A 89 7.98 -11.48 -19.38
CA ARG A 89 9.32 -11.21 -18.87
C ARG A 89 9.42 -11.96 -17.56
N ARG A 90 9.97 -13.16 -17.63
CA ARG A 90 10.78 -13.69 -16.54
C ARG A 90 11.73 -12.56 -16.19
N ILE A 91 11.48 -11.84 -15.09
CA ILE A 91 12.33 -10.76 -14.62
C ILE A 91 13.67 -11.41 -14.25
N LYS A 92 14.56 -11.55 -15.24
CA LYS A 92 15.97 -11.94 -15.11
C LYS A 92 16.86 -10.71 -15.19
N ASP A 93 16.29 -9.53 -15.44
CA ASP A 93 17.01 -8.28 -15.39
C ASP A 93 16.96 -7.75 -13.95
N TRP A 94 17.99 -8.12 -13.20
CA TRP A 94 18.27 -7.65 -11.84
C TRP A 94 18.35 -6.11 -11.73
N ARG A 95 18.32 -5.37 -12.85
CA ARG A 95 18.23 -3.90 -12.86
C ARG A 95 16.87 -3.36 -12.42
N ILE A 96 15.77 -4.12 -12.55
CA ILE A 96 14.45 -3.72 -12.00
C ILE A 96 14.41 -3.98 -10.48
N ALA A 97 15.15 -4.97 -9.98
CA ALA A 97 15.28 -5.23 -8.54
C ALA A 97 15.97 -4.08 -7.78
N ARG A 98 16.66 -3.15 -8.47
CA ARG A 98 17.21 -1.94 -7.83
C ARG A 98 16.16 -0.90 -7.45
N LEU A 99 14.93 -0.97 -7.98
CA LEU A 99 13.83 -0.11 -7.54
C LEU A 99 13.22 -0.58 -6.22
N PHE A 100 13.38 -1.86 -5.86
CA PHE A 100 12.95 -2.40 -4.57
C PHE A 100 14.08 -2.45 -3.51
N HIS A 101 15.33 -2.22 -3.89
CA HIS A 101 16.49 -2.23 -2.98
C HIS A 101 16.94 -0.83 -2.53
N ARG A 102 16.01 0.02 -2.07
CA ARG A 102 16.27 1.15 -1.13
C ARG A 102 14.97 1.84 -0.62
N CYS A 103 14.38 1.36 0.47
CA CYS A 103 13.80 2.20 1.56
C CYS A 103 14.26 1.53 2.85
N PRO A 104 15.28 2.12 3.47
CA PRO A 104 15.15 2.55 4.84
C PRO A 104 15.55 4.02 4.84
N CYS A 105 14.60 4.90 5.17
CA CYS A 105 14.56 6.36 4.99
C CYS A 105 15.92 6.97 4.67
N SER A 106 16.18 7.31 3.40
CA SER A 106 17.52 7.72 2.94
C SER A 106 18.17 8.74 3.87
N GLY A 107 19.26 8.34 4.55
CA GLY A 107 20.26 9.27 5.08
C GLY A 107 20.98 10.02 3.97
#